data_AF-A0A7J5EI13-F1
#
_entry.id   AF-A0A7J5EI13-F1
#
_cell.length_a   1.000
_cell.length_b   1.000
_cell.length_c   1.000
_cell.angle_alpha   90.00
_cell.angle_beta   90.00
_cell.angle_gamma   90.00
#
_symmetry.space_group_name_H-M   'P 1'
#
loop_
_entity.id
_entity.type
_entity.pdbx_description
1 polymer ?
#
loop_
_entity_poly.entity_id
_entity_poly.type
_entity_poly.pdbx_seq_one_letter_code
_entity_poly.pdbx_strand_id
1 'polypeptide(L)'
;MTDPCEGWPHPRWLVHRNHGAGFDATPTPWQLPYPEHVELCDVPAFVKYTHIDLDGDRRPELVFTGSCTSDEVGVSRWIVNRNLGTSFAASGESWPLPGGQAFYDLHRRVAPSHMTSDVDGDGRPDLVVLSRAGTDLGTTRWLYHRNTGAGFAPAEDWCLPGGYGDDAFASVPHESCGTFPYKPAWTLLDVDGAGPRELVVAHRCDASGSTVGIDRWLVHRR
;
A
#
# COMPACT_ATOMS: atom_id res chain seq x y z
N MET A 1 22.73 -6.89 35.18
CA MET A 1 23.35 -6.05 34.15
C MET A 1 22.19 -5.25 33.57
N THR A 2 22.06 -3.99 33.95
CA THR A 2 21.01 -3.10 33.45
C THR A 2 21.32 -2.77 32.00
N ASP A 3 20.31 -2.81 31.14
CA ASP A 3 20.41 -2.49 29.73
C ASP A 3 20.96 -1.05 29.59
N PRO A 4 22.08 -0.82 28.87
CA PRO A 4 22.62 0.53 28.66
C PRO A 4 21.64 1.49 27.93
N CYS A 5 20.51 1.00 27.43
CA CYS A 5 19.44 1.79 26.84
C CYS A 5 18.35 2.25 27.85
N GLU A 6 18.44 1.85 29.12
CA GLU A 6 17.50 2.21 30.20
C GLU A 6 17.65 3.69 30.61
N GLY A 7 17.21 4.62 29.77
CA GLY A 7 17.30 6.08 30.01
C GLY A 7 17.13 6.98 28.79
N TRP A 8 17.14 6.42 27.58
CA TRP A 8 16.81 7.18 26.38
C TRP A 8 15.28 7.28 26.25
N PRO A 9 14.72 8.48 25.97
CA PRO A 9 13.30 8.58 25.72
C PRO A 9 12.94 7.66 24.55
N HIS A 10 12.01 6.72 24.76
CA HIS A 10 11.48 5.87 23.71
C HIS A 10 11.16 6.70 22.46
N PRO A 11 11.41 6.15 21.26
CA PRO A 11 11.14 6.89 20.04
C PRO A 11 9.66 7.28 20.03
N ARG A 12 9.41 8.58 19.84
CA ARG A 12 8.09 9.18 19.89
C ARG A 12 7.91 10.06 18.68
N TRP A 13 6.69 10.17 18.21
CA TRP A 13 6.34 11.18 17.24
C TRP A 13 5.94 12.47 17.93
N LEU A 14 6.29 13.58 17.30
CA LEU A 14 5.83 14.90 17.69
C LEU A 14 4.68 15.29 16.77
N VAL A 15 3.45 15.18 17.29
CA VAL A 15 2.24 15.44 16.50
C VAL A 15 1.81 16.88 16.70
N HIS A 16 1.88 17.66 15.62
CA HIS A 16 1.31 19.00 15.55
C HIS A 16 -0.09 18.90 14.95
N ARG A 17 -1.14 19.07 15.76
CA ARG A 17 -2.53 18.88 15.27
C ARG A 17 -2.93 20.04 14.36
N ASN A 18 -3.58 19.71 13.24
CA ASN A 18 -4.16 20.67 12.31
C ASN A 18 -5.56 21.11 12.79
N HIS A 19 -5.85 22.41 12.79
CA HIS A 19 -7.16 22.99 13.13
C HIS A 19 -7.81 23.77 11.98
N GLY A 20 -7.41 23.49 10.74
CA GLY A 20 -7.90 24.14 9.52
C GLY A 20 -7.23 25.47 9.19
N ALA A 21 -6.80 26.23 10.21
CA ALA A 21 -6.07 27.49 10.04
C ALA A 21 -4.54 27.35 10.19
N GLY A 22 -4.05 26.18 10.60
CA GLY A 22 -2.65 25.92 10.90
C GLY A 22 -2.47 24.73 11.82
N PHE A 23 -1.25 24.56 12.33
CA PHE A 23 -0.88 23.48 13.24
C PHE A 23 -0.57 23.99 14.64
N ASP A 24 -0.78 23.16 15.67
CA ASP A 24 -0.35 23.46 17.04
C ASP A 24 1.14 23.80 17.09
N ALA A 25 1.51 24.91 17.75
CA ALA A 25 2.90 25.29 17.94
C ALA A 25 3.66 24.32 18.86
N THR A 26 2.96 23.77 19.86
CA THR A 26 3.48 22.76 20.77
C THR A 26 3.01 21.38 20.35
N PRO A 27 3.90 20.43 20.01
CA PRO A 27 3.49 19.10 19.61
C PRO A 27 3.02 18.28 20.82
N THR A 28 2.04 17.41 20.56
CA THR A 28 1.70 16.32 21.48
C THR A 28 2.59 15.12 21.17
N PRO A 29 3.37 14.60 22.14
CA PRO A 29 4.17 13.41 21.91
C PRO A 29 3.29 12.16 21.84
N TRP A 30 3.38 11.41 20.75
CA TRP A 30 2.78 10.08 20.63
C TRP A 30 3.88 9.06 20.81
N GLN A 31 3.72 8.18 21.81
CA GLN A 31 4.61 7.04 21.97
C GLN A 31 4.47 6.16 20.75
N LEU A 32 5.59 5.77 20.15
CA LEU A 32 5.53 4.69 19.19
C LEU A 32 5.26 3.41 19.96
N PRO A 33 4.41 2.51 19.43
CA PRO A 33 4.16 1.20 20.04
C PRO A 33 5.39 0.27 19.98
N TYR A 34 6.60 0.82 19.84
CA TYR A 34 7.79 0.13 19.40
C TYR A 34 9.04 0.56 20.19
N PRO A 35 9.37 -0.14 21.29
CA PRO A 35 10.67 -0.01 21.93
C PRO A 35 11.67 -1.14 21.64
N GLU A 36 11.29 -2.27 21.01
CA GLU A 36 12.12 -3.50 21.17
C GLU A 36 12.97 -3.94 19.97
N HIS A 37 12.77 -3.42 18.75
CA HIS A 37 13.45 -4.00 17.56
C HIS A 37 14.16 -3.02 16.63
N VAL A 38 14.08 -1.70 16.81
CA VAL A 38 14.82 -0.75 15.95
C VAL A 38 16.29 -0.68 16.35
N GLU A 39 16.61 -0.86 17.63
CA GLU A 39 17.99 -0.87 18.13
C GLU A 39 18.76 -2.17 17.81
N LEU A 40 18.05 -3.24 17.38
CA LEU A 40 18.64 -4.53 17.01
C LEU A 40 18.97 -4.67 15.53
N CYS A 41 18.54 -3.72 14.70
CA CYS A 41 18.87 -3.73 13.28
C CYS A 41 20.16 -2.94 13.10
N ASP A 42 21.30 -3.63 12.98
CA ASP A 42 22.62 -3.07 12.62
C ASP A 42 22.59 -2.21 11.34
N VAL A 43 21.47 -2.26 10.62
CA VAL A 43 21.15 -1.52 9.42
C VAL A 43 19.71 -0.96 9.54
N PRO A 44 19.51 0.38 9.67
CA PRO A 44 18.19 1.02 9.80
C PRO A 44 17.24 0.83 8.61
N ALA A 45 17.69 0.23 7.51
CA ALA A 45 16.95 0.14 6.24
C ALA A 45 15.82 -0.91 6.22
N PHE A 46 15.65 -1.70 7.28
CA PHE A 46 14.95 -2.98 7.21
C PHE A 46 13.56 -3.01 7.85
N VAL A 47 13.15 -1.95 8.55
CA VAL A 47 11.74 -1.77 8.97
C VAL A 47 10.99 -1.00 7.89
N LYS A 48 9.88 -1.55 7.40
CA LYS A 48 8.97 -0.85 6.48
C LYS A 48 7.64 -0.63 7.18
N TYR A 49 7.14 0.59 7.10
CA TYR A 49 5.84 0.95 7.63
C TYR A 49 5.15 1.96 6.73
N THR A 50 3.84 2.06 6.88
CA THR A 50 2.99 3.03 6.20
C THR A 50 1.88 3.51 7.13
N HIS A 51 1.21 4.59 6.73
CA HIS A 51 -0.01 5.06 7.37
C HIS A 51 -1.17 4.94 6.40
N ILE A 52 -2.14 4.13 6.77
CA ILE A 52 -3.31 3.85 5.93
C ILE A 52 -4.48 3.49 6.84
N ASP A 53 -5.66 4.01 6.54
CA ASP A 53 -6.90 3.70 7.23
C ASP A 53 -7.43 2.36 6.67
N LEU A 54 -7.03 1.25 7.27
CA LEU A 54 -7.39 -0.11 6.85
C LEU A 54 -8.75 -0.55 7.38
N ASP A 55 -9.23 0.02 8.48
CA ASP A 55 -10.49 -0.39 9.08
C ASP A 55 -11.69 0.50 8.70
N GLY A 56 -11.43 1.59 7.98
CA GLY A 56 -12.42 2.50 7.39
C GLY A 56 -12.99 3.50 8.38
N ASP A 57 -12.34 3.71 9.53
CA ASP A 57 -12.81 4.61 10.58
C ASP A 57 -12.40 6.09 10.36
N ARG A 58 -11.70 6.38 9.26
CA ARG A 58 -11.13 7.67 8.87
C ARG A 58 -9.93 8.11 9.70
N ARG A 59 -9.29 7.20 10.43
CA ARG A 59 -8.03 7.45 11.16
C ARG A 59 -6.97 6.47 10.68
N PRO A 60 -5.92 6.94 9.97
CA PRO A 60 -4.90 6.04 9.47
C PRO A 60 -4.18 5.26 10.58
N GLU A 61 -4.10 3.94 10.41
CA GLU A 61 -3.30 3.03 11.25
C GLU A 61 -1.80 3.19 11.01
N LEU A 62 -0.98 2.79 11.99
CA LEU A 62 0.43 2.51 11.76
C LEU A 62 0.59 1.04 11.39
N VAL A 63 0.93 0.77 10.13
CA VAL A 63 1.03 -0.58 9.58
C VAL A 63 2.48 -0.90 9.28
N PHE A 64 3.03 -1.94 9.93
CA PHE A 64 4.34 -2.48 9.60
C PHE A 64 4.21 -3.51 8.49
N THR A 65 4.88 -3.25 7.37
CA THR A 65 4.87 -4.04 6.14
C THR A 65 6.18 -4.79 5.90
N GLY A 66 7.15 -4.64 6.80
CA GLY A 66 8.42 -5.38 6.77
C GLY A 66 9.17 -5.23 8.09
N SER A 67 9.88 -6.28 8.50
CA SER A 67 10.72 -6.28 9.70
C SER A 67 12.09 -6.92 9.43
N CYS A 68 13.13 -6.45 10.12
CA CYS A 68 14.46 -7.08 10.19
C CYS A 68 14.54 -8.20 11.23
N THR A 69 13.63 -8.20 12.22
CA THR A 69 13.67 -9.13 13.36
C THR A 69 12.65 -10.24 13.25
N SER A 70 11.86 -10.24 12.17
CA SER A 70 10.86 -11.27 11.88
C SER A 70 10.77 -11.51 10.39
N ASP A 71 11.04 -12.75 9.98
CA ASP A 71 10.87 -13.20 8.59
C ASP A 71 9.40 -13.37 8.18
N GLU A 72 8.45 -13.12 9.09
CA GLU A 72 7.02 -13.22 8.83
C GLU A 72 6.39 -11.87 8.45
N VAL A 73 6.88 -10.77 9.04
CA VAL A 73 6.31 -9.43 8.80
C VAL A 73 6.70 -8.96 7.39
N GLY A 74 5.68 -8.75 6.57
CA GLY A 74 5.81 -8.46 5.13
C GLY A 74 5.81 -9.71 4.24
N VAL A 75 5.90 -10.91 4.82
CA VAL A 75 5.85 -12.18 4.09
C VAL A 75 4.48 -12.83 4.26
N SER A 76 4.14 -13.21 5.49
CA SER A 76 2.88 -13.90 5.81
C SER A 76 1.88 -13.01 6.55
N ARG A 77 2.33 -11.86 7.07
CA ARG A 77 1.48 -10.93 7.83
C ARG A 77 1.95 -9.49 7.79
N TRP A 78 1.04 -8.56 8.03
CA TRP A 78 1.34 -7.20 8.49
C TRP A 78 1.02 -7.07 9.98
N ILE A 79 1.65 -6.09 10.63
CA ILE A 79 1.32 -5.70 12.00
C ILE A 79 0.61 -4.35 11.98
N VAL A 80 -0.64 -4.32 12.41
CA VAL A 80 -1.51 -3.15 12.35
C VAL A 80 -1.71 -2.59 13.75
N ASN A 81 -1.17 -1.39 14.02
CA ASN A 81 -1.43 -0.67 15.26
C ASN A 81 -2.54 0.35 15.02
N ARG A 82 -3.71 0.10 15.64
CA ARG A 82 -4.89 0.95 15.52
C ARG A 82 -4.61 2.38 15.94
N ASN A 83 -5.20 3.34 15.24
CA ASN A 83 -5.17 4.74 15.65
C ASN A 83 -6.31 5.02 16.63
N LEU A 84 -5.96 5.36 17.86
CA LEU A 84 -6.92 5.64 18.93
C LEU A 84 -7.34 7.12 18.98
N GLY A 85 -6.90 7.93 18.01
CA GLY A 85 -7.17 9.37 17.90
C GLY A 85 -6.22 10.26 18.71
N THR A 86 -5.57 9.70 19.73
CA THR A 86 -4.55 10.39 20.56
C THR A 86 -3.23 9.63 20.67
N SER A 87 -3.17 8.40 20.16
CA SER A 87 -1.99 7.54 20.10
C SER A 87 -2.27 6.37 19.16
N PHE A 88 -1.25 5.57 18.88
CA PHE A 88 -1.47 4.22 18.38
C PHE A 88 -1.71 3.25 19.54
N ALA A 89 -2.39 2.13 19.26
CA ALA A 89 -2.44 1.01 20.17
C ALA A 89 -1.03 0.48 20.44
N ALA A 90 -0.71 0.20 21.71
CA ALA A 90 0.63 -0.25 22.12
C ALA A 90 1.00 -1.63 21.56
N SER A 91 -0.01 -2.47 21.29
CA SER A 91 0.14 -3.78 20.67
C SER A 91 -0.50 -3.78 19.29
N GLY A 92 0.22 -4.29 18.30
CA GLY A 92 -0.29 -4.44 16.94
C GLY A 92 -1.04 -5.75 16.72
N GLU A 93 -2.09 -5.68 15.91
CA GLU A 93 -2.84 -6.83 15.43
C GLU A 93 -2.09 -7.50 14.26
N SER A 94 -2.07 -8.84 14.25
CA SER A 94 -1.46 -9.61 13.17
C SER A 94 -2.46 -9.82 12.04
N TRP A 95 -2.32 -9.08 10.94
CA TRP A 95 -3.16 -9.21 9.76
C TRP A 95 -2.53 -10.18 8.76
N PRO A 96 -3.16 -11.34 8.47
CA PRO A 96 -2.61 -12.30 7.54
C PRO A 96 -2.58 -11.72 6.12
N LEU A 97 -1.46 -11.93 5.44
CA LEU A 97 -1.31 -11.65 4.01
C LEU A 97 -1.77 -12.86 3.20
N PRO A 98 -2.25 -12.66 1.97
CA PRO A 98 -2.59 -13.75 1.09
C PRO A 98 -1.39 -14.70 0.87
N GLY A 99 -1.61 -15.99 1.04
CA GLY A 99 -0.55 -17.01 0.93
C GLY A 99 0.04 -17.14 -0.48
N GLY A 100 1.23 -17.74 -0.56
CA GLY A 100 1.88 -18.11 -1.83
C GLY A 100 2.76 -17.02 -2.46
N GLN A 101 2.99 -15.90 -1.76
CA GLN A 101 3.93 -14.84 -2.16
C GLN A 101 4.40 -14.05 -0.94
N ALA A 102 5.62 -13.51 -1.02
CA ALA A 102 6.19 -12.60 -0.03
C ALA A 102 6.07 -11.17 -0.57
N PHE A 103 5.31 -10.30 0.10
CA PHE A 103 5.10 -8.90 -0.30
C PHE A 103 6.29 -8.00 0.04
N TYR A 104 7.16 -8.51 0.90
CA TYR A 104 8.46 -7.97 1.25
C TYR A 104 9.44 -9.13 1.30
N ASP A 105 10.64 -8.95 0.77
CA ASP A 105 11.68 -9.96 0.89
C ASP A 105 13.04 -9.29 1.06
N LEU A 106 13.71 -9.63 2.16
CA LEU A 106 15.07 -9.19 2.46
C LEU A 106 16.13 -9.97 1.68
N HIS A 107 15.77 -11.14 1.15
CA HIS A 107 16.68 -12.13 0.59
C HIS A 107 16.32 -12.60 -0.83
N ARG A 108 15.08 -12.43 -1.32
CA ARG A 108 14.69 -12.70 -2.71
C ARG A 108 14.54 -11.41 -3.51
N ARG A 109 15.05 -11.45 -4.74
CA ARG A 109 15.21 -10.30 -5.63
C ARG A 109 13.94 -9.84 -6.35
N VAL A 110 12.77 -10.44 -6.11
CA VAL A 110 11.53 -10.03 -6.81
C VAL A 110 10.29 -10.21 -5.92
N ALA A 111 10.00 -9.21 -5.09
CA ALA A 111 8.67 -9.07 -4.48
C ALA A 111 7.65 -8.68 -5.56
N PRO A 112 6.38 -9.11 -5.45
CA PRO A 112 5.36 -8.69 -6.39
C PRO A 112 5.09 -7.17 -6.26
N SER A 113 4.83 -6.53 -7.39
CA SER A 113 4.26 -5.18 -7.37
C SER A 113 2.82 -5.28 -6.86
N HIS A 114 2.47 -4.42 -5.92
CA HIS A 114 1.14 -4.38 -5.32
C HIS A 114 0.75 -2.95 -4.97
N MET A 115 -0.53 -2.73 -4.72
CA MET A 115 -1.06 -1.48 -4.20
C MET A 115 -2.14 -1.75 -3.17
N THR A 116 -2.37 -0.77 -2.30
CA THR A 116 -3.50 -0.73 -1.39
C THR A 116 -4.39 0.46 -1.70
N SER A 117 -5.65 0.20 -2.03
CA SER A 117 -6.65 1.23 -2.35
C SER A 117 -8.04 0.65 -2.14
N ASP A 118 -8.99 1.49 -1.73
CA ASP A 118 -10.41 1.12 -1.66
C ASP A 118 -10.94 1.07 -3.09
N VAL A 119 -10.97 -0.12 -3.69
CA VAL A 119 -11.30 -0.29 -5.12
C VAL A 119 -12.73 -0.78 -5.31
N ASP A 120 -13.36 -1.32 -4.27
CA ASP A 120 -14.76 -1.73 -4.31
C ASP A 120 -15.73 -0.70 -3.70
N GLY A 121 -15.20 0.36 -3.09
CA GLY A 121 -15.97 1.50 -2.59
C GLY A 121 -16.58 1.28 -1.21
N ASP A 122 -16.15 0.25 -0.47
CA ASP A 122 -16.69 -0.06 0.86
C ASP A 122 -16.10 0.79 2.01
N GLY A 123 -15.13 1.64 1.68
CA GLY A 123 -14.45 2.52 2.63
C GLY A 123 -13.20 1.90 3.25
N ARG A 124 -12.82 0.67 2.89
CA ARG A 124 -11.63 -0.02 3.38
C ARG A 124 -10.67 -0.30 2.22
N PRO A 125 -9.40 0.11 2.31
CA PRO A 125 -8.42 -0.20 1.30
C PRO A 125 -8.19 -1.70 1.15
N ASP A 126 -8.36 -2.19 -0.07
CA ASP A 126 -8.08 -3.55 -0.49
C ASP A 126 -6.61 -3.72 -0.87
N LEU A 127 -6.18 -4.96 -1.07
CA LEU A 127 -4.84 -5.29 -1.60
C LEU A 127 -4.97 -5.82 -3.02
N VAL A 128 -4.28 -5.19 -3.98
CA VAL A 128 -4.23 -5.64 -5.37
C VAL A 128 -2.81 -5.99 -5.76
N VAL A 129 -2.60 -7.20 -6.27
CA VAL A 129 -1.31 -7.67 -6.80
C VAL A 129 -1.26 -7.41 -8.30
N LEU A 130 -0.36 -6.52 -8.68
CA LEU A 130 -0.25 -5.98 -10.03
C LEU A 130 0.66 -6.82 -10.91
N SER A 131 1.75 -7.35 -10.36
CA SER A 131 2.66 -8.23 -11.11
C SER A 131 3.43 -9.17 -10.20
N ARG A 132 3.85 -10.30 -10.79
CA ARG A 132 4.71 -11.29 -10.15
C ARG A 132 5.56 -11.97 -11.23
N ALA A 133 6.84 -12.21 -10.94
CA ALA A 133 7.71 -12.90 -11.87
C ALA A 133 7.17 -14.30 -12.25
N GLY A 134 7.14 -14.59 -13.55
CA GLY A 134 6.70 -15.88 -14.08
C GLY A 134 5.18 -16.07 -14.14
N THR A 135 4.39 -14.99 -14.02
CA THR A 135 2.93 -15.03 -14.18
C THR A 135 2.46 -14.08 -15.28
N ASP A 136 1.15 -14.11 -15.57
CA ASP A 136 0.45 -13.22 -16.51
C ASP A 136 -0.10 -11.94 -15.84
N LEU A 137 0.24 -11.72 -14.55
CA LEU A 137 -0.23 -10.58 -13.79
C LEU A 137 0.29 -9.26 -14.36
N GLY A 138 -0.62 -8.30 -14.54
CA GLY A 138 -0.31 -7.00 -15.15
C GLY A 138 -0.41 -7.00 -16.67
N THR A 139 -0.63 -8.16 -17.29
CA THR A 139 -0.93 -8.31 -18.71
C THR A 139 -2.40 -8.66 -18.93
N THR A 140 -2.86 -9.79 -18.37
CA THR A 140 -4.22 -10.33 -18.60
C THR A 140 -5.13 -10.14 -17.40
N ARG A 141 -4.57 -10.05 -16.19
CA ARG A 141 -5.33 -9.91 -14.95
C ARG A 141 -4.50 -9.31 -13.81
N TRP A 142 -5.18 -8.93 -12.73
CA TRP A 142 -4.61 -8.73 -11.40
C TRP A 142 -5.18 -9.76 -10.42
N LEU A 143 -4.51 -9.92 -9.27
CA LEU A 143 -5.14 -10.57 -8.11
C LEU A 143 -5.71 -9.52 -7.19
N TYR A 144 -7.02 -9.55 -7.00
CA TYR A 144 -7.73 -8.71 -6.04
C TYR A 144 -7.92 -9.44 -4.72
N HIS A 145 -7.64 -8.78 -3.62
CA HIS A 145 -7.88 -9.27 -2.28
C HIS A 145 -8.66 -8.25 -1.46
N ARG A 146 -9.95 -8.52 -1.29
CA ARG A 146 -10.86 -7.70 -0.50
C ARG A 146 -10.39 -7.58 0.95
N ASN A 147 -10.42 -6.38 1.51
CA ASN A 147 -10.20 -6.17 2.93
C ASN A 147 -11.40 -6.66 3.76
N THR A 148 -11.14 -7.40 4.83
CA THR A 148 -12.18 -7.97 5.71
C THR A 148 -12.30 -7.26 7.06
N GLY A 149 -11.45 -6.25 7.32
CA GLY A 149 -11.31 -5.57 8.61
C GLY A 149 -10.40 -6.29 9.62
N ALA A 150 -9.83 -7.43 9.24
CA ALA A 150 -8.88 -8.20 10.05
C ALA A 150 -7.81 -8.90 9.19
N GLY A 151 -7.66 -8.49 7.94
CA GLY A 151 -6.84 -9.16 6.92
C GLY A 151 -7.51 -9.12 5.56
N PHE A 152 -7.01 -9.93 4.63
CA PHE A 152 -7.46 -9.96 3.25
C PHE A 152 -8.11 -11.30 2.88
N ALA A 153 -9.16 -11.23 2.07
CA ALA A 153 -9.85 -12.40 1.53
C ALA A 153 -8.97 -13.18 0.53
N PRO A 154 -9.32 -14.45 0.20
CA PRO A 154 -8.71 -15.17 -0.90
C PRO A 154 -8.77 -14.40 -2.22
N ALA A 155 -7.81 -14.65 -3.11
CA ALA A 155 -7.67 -13.92 -4.36
C ALA A 155 -8.88 -14.11 -5.28
N GLU A 156 -9.31 -13.03 -5.91
CA GLU A 156 -10.16 -13.02 -7.09
C GLU A 156 -9.36 -12.57 -8.31
N ASP A 157 -9.57 -13.20 -9.46
CA ASP A 157 -8.98 -12.77 -10.72
C ASP A 157 -9.75 -11.57 -11.28
N TRP A 158 -9.04 -10.46 -11.47
CA TRP A 158 -9.56 -9.26 -12.12
C TRP A 158 -8.98 -9.15 -13.52
N CYS A 159 -9.77 -9.52 -14.54
CA CYS A 159 -9.36 -9.44 -15.93
C CYS A 159 -9.05 -7.99 -16.35
N LEU A 160 -7.94 -7.81 -17.04
CA LEU A 160 -7.51 -6.54 -17.59
C LEU A 160 -8.04 -6.37 -19.02
N PRO A 161 -8.29 -5.13 -19.47
CA PRO A 161 -8.72 -4.86 -20.84
C PRO A 161 -7.63 -5.26 -21.84
N GLY A 162 -8.04 -5.81 -22.98
CA GLY A 162 -7.14 -6.12 -24.09
C GLY A 162 -6.73 -4.87 -24.90
N GLY A 163 -5.80 -5.05 -25.84
CA GLY A 163 -5.32 -3.96 -26.72
C GLY A 163 -4.15 -3.16 -26.15
N TYR A 164 -3.57 -3.63 -25.05
CA TYR A 164 -2.35 -3.12 -24.43
C TYR A 164 -1.21 -4.12 -24.62
N GLY A 165 0.04 -3.66 -24.57
CA GLY A 165 1.21 -4.54 -24.60
C GLY A 165 1.33 -5.38 -23.32
N ASP A 166 2.24 -6.36 -23.34
CA ASP A 166 2.61 -7.13 -22.14
C ASP A 166 2.96 -6.20 -20.99
N ASP A 167 2.68 -6.58 -19.75
CA ASP A 167 2.96 -5.85 -18.52
C ASP A 167 2.44 -4.40 -18.50
N ALA A 168 1.42 -4.07 -19.32
CA ALA A 168 0.84 -2.73 -19.40
C ALA A 168 0.39 -2.17 -18.04
N PHE A 169 -0.02 -3.07 -17.15
CA PHE A 169 -0.61 -2.75 -15.85
C PHE A 169 0.16 -3.40 -14.70
N ALA A 170 1.46 -3.70 -14.88
CA ALA A 170 2.29 -4.43 -13.93
C ALA A 170 2.88 -3.57 -12.78
N SER A 171 2.84 -2.25 -12.91
CA SER A 171 3.38 -1.27 -11.93
C SER A 171 2.28 -0.50 -11.25
N VAL A 172 2.54 0.12 -10.10
CA VAL A 172 1.56 1.02 -9.45
C VAL A 172 1.03 2.12 -10.40
N PRO A 173 -0.19 2.63 -10.13
CA PRO A 173 -0.79 3.73 -10.88
C PRO A 173 0.15 4.92 -11.06
N HIS A 174 0.09 5.56 -12.23
CA HIS A 174 0.80 6.79 -12.51
C HIS A 174 0.05 7.59 -13.58
N GLU A 175 0.03 8.91 -13.42
CA GLU A 175 -0.82 9.79 -14.23
C GLU A 175 -0.14 10.31 -15.50
N SER A 176 1.17 10.07 -15.67
CA SER A 176 1.91 10.47 -16.86
C SER A 176 2.95 9.41 -17.25
N CYS A 177 3.26 9.31 -18.54
CA CYS A 177 4.13 8.25 -19.05
C CYS A 177 5.58 8.32 -18.57
N GLY A 178 5.99 9.42 -17.93
CA GLY A 178 7.22 9.57 -17.15
C GLY A 178 8.40 8.73 -17.66
N THR A 179 8.91 7.84 -16.80
CA THR A 179 10.04 6.94 -17.07
C THR A 179 9.66 5.66 -17.82
N PHE A 180 8.38 5.44 -18.13
CA PHE A 180 7.87 4.24 -18.79
C PHE A 180 7.20 4.60 -20.12
N PRO A 181 7.93 5.13 -21.11
CA PRO A 181 7.35 5.62 -22.36
C PRO A 181 6.72 4.52 -23.23
N TYR A 182 6.83 3.24 -22.83
CA TYR A 182 6.28 2.09 -23.55
C TYR A 182 5.12 1.41 -22.81
N LYS A 183 4.62 2.02 -21.72
CA LYS A 183 3.47 1.54 -20.95
C LYS A 183 2.40 2.63 -20.91
N PRO A 184 1.11 2.28 -20.81
CA PRO A 184 0.07 3.27 -20.56
C PRO A 184 0.24 3.87 -19.16
N ALA A 185 -0.09 5.16 -19.03
CA ALA A 185 -0.32 5.78 -17.72
C ALA A 185 -1.77 5.53 -17.32
N TRP A 186 -1.99 5.06 -16.10
CA TRP A 186 -3.31 4.61 -15.64
C TRP A 186 -3.54 4.89 -14.15
N THR A 187 -4.80 4.96 -13.76
CA THR A 187 -5.25 5.11 -12.37
C THR A 187 -6.54 4.36 -12.11
N LEU A 188 -6.90 4.22 -10.83
CA LEU A 188 -8.21 3.75 -10.39
C LEU A 188 -9.00 4.92 -9.81
N LEU A 189 -10.13 5.22 -10.43
CA LEU A 189 -11.00 6.32 -10.03
C LEU A 189 -12.46 5.90 -10.16
N ASP A 190 -13.28 6.21 -9.17
CA ASP A 190 -14.73 6.16 -9.27
C ASP A 190 -15.20 7.33 -10.14
N VAL A 191 -15.35 7.10 -11.44
CA VAL A 191 -15.70 8.15 -12.41
C VAL A 191 -17.20 8.32 -12.57
N ASP A 192 -17.99 7.32 -12.19
CA ASP A 192 -19.45 7.37 -12.31
C ASP A 192 -20.20 7.54 -10.98
N GLY A 193 -19.47 7.57 -9.86
CA GLY A 193 -20.00 7.82 -8.52
C GLY A 193 -20.71 6.61 -7.93
N ALA A 194 -20.45 5.40 -8.45
CA ALA A 194 -21.09 4.18 -7.99
C ALA A 194 -20.42 3.58 -6.74
N GLY A 195 -19.22 4.04 -6.38
CA GLY A 195 -18.40 3.51 -5.29
C GLY A 195 -17.19 2.73 -5.80
N PRO A 196 -17.37 1.60 -6.51
CA PRO A 196 -16.25 0.88 -7.12
C PRO A 196 -15.45 1.77 -8.07
N ARG A 197 -14.15 1.55 -8.13
CA ARG A 197 -13.26 2.34 -8.99
C ARG A 197 -13.06 1.69 -10.35
N GLU A 198 -13.12 2.50 -11.40
CA GLU A 198 -12.81 2.09 -12.77
C GLU A 198 -11.32 2.17 -13.07
N LEU A 199 -10.85 1.31 -13.98
CA LEU A 199 -9.54 1.46 -14.59
C LEU A 199 -9.57 2.55 -15.64
N VAL A 200 -8.91 3.67 -15.33
CA VAL A 200 -8.79 4.82 -16.22
C VAL A 200 -7.39 4.83 -16.83
N VAL A 201 -7.31 4.74 -18.15
CA VAL A 201 -6.06 4.96 -18.88
C VAL A 201 -5.98 6.44 -19.24
N ALA A 202 -5.13 7.14 -18.49
CA ALA A 202 -4.90 8.57 -18.62
C ALA A 202 -4.06 8.89 -19.86
N HIS A 203 -3.05 8.09 -20.20
CA HIS A 203 -2.24 8.27 -21.40
C HIS A 203 -1.87 6.93 -22.05
N ARG A 204 -1.84 6.88 -23.39
CA ARG A 204 -1.41 5.70 -24.17
C ARG A 204 -0.05 5.93 -24.82
N CYS A 205 1.02 5.85 -24.04
CA CYS A 205 2.37 6.01 -24.57
C CYS A 205 2.94 4.75 -25.22
N ASP A 206 2.29 3.61 -24.98
CA ASP A 206 2.53 2.35 -25.67
C ASP A 206 2.02 2.32 -27.13
N ALA A 207 1.30 3.36 -27.57
CA ALA A 207 0.70 3.42 -28.91
C ALA A 207 1.05 4.74 -29.63
N SER A 208 1.90 4.64 -30.65
CA SER A 208 2.26 5.78 -31.51
C SER A 208 1.03 6.39 -32.18
N GLY A 209 0.94 7.72 -32.18
CA GLY A 209 -0.17 8.48 -32.76
C GLY A 209 -1.48 8.44 -31.96
N SER A 210 -1.49 7.82 -30.77
CA SER A 210 -2.66 7.86 -29.89
C SER A 210 -2.93 9.29 -29.40
N THR A 211 -4.22 9.66 -29.34
CA THR A 211 -4.69 10.91 -28.74
C THR A 211 -5.15 10.74 -27.29
N VAL A 212 -5.11 9.53 -26.74
CA VAL A 212 -5.47 9.27 -25.33
C VAL A 212 -4.44 9.92 -24.42
N GLY A 213 -4.93 10.80 -23.55
CA GLY A 213 -4.13 11.74 -22.74
C GLY A 213 -3.92 13.11 -23.36
N ILE A 214 -4.47 13.34 -24.56
CA ILE A 214 -4.51 14.65 -25.23
C ILE A 214 -5.96 15.13 -25.31
N ASP A 215 -6.86 14.33 -25.90
CA ASP A 215 -8.25 14.70 -26.14
C ASP A 215 -9.27 13.86 -25.35
N ARG A 216 -8.86 12.72 -24.81
CA ARG A 216 -9.72 11.81 -24.04
C ARG A 216 -8.93 10.89 -23.11
N TRP A 217 -9.64 10.28 -22.17
CA TRP A 217 -9.18 9.10 -21.42
C TRP A 217 -9.99 7.88 -21.82
N LEU A 218 -9.45 6.69 -21.58
CA LEU A 218 -10.21 5.44 -21.71
C LEU A 218 -10.63 4.99 -20.32
N VAL A 219 -11.90 4.65 -20.15
CA VAL A 219 -12.45 4.13 -18.90
C VAL A 219 -12.88 2.70 -19.15
N HIS A 220 -12.35 1.78 -18.36
CA HIS A 220 -12.72 0.37 -18.38
C HIS A 220 -13.45 0.03 -17.09
N ARG A 221 -14.68 -0.45 -17.26
CA ARG A 221 -15.51 -0.96 -16.18
C ARG A 221 -15.33 -2.46 -16.06
N ARG A 222 -15.53 -2.95 -14.84
CA ARG A 222 -15.68 -4.37 -14.56
C ARG A 222 -17.09 -4.85 -14.92
#